data_AF-A0A9P4VQJ8-F1
#
_entry.id   AF-A0A9P4VQJ8-F1
#
_cell.length_a   1.000
_cell.length_b   1.000
_cell.length_c   1.000
_cell.angle_alpha   90.00
_cell.angle_beta   90.00
_cell.angle_gamma   90.00
#
_symmetry.space_group_name_H-M   'P 1'
#
loop_
_entity.id
_entity.type
_entity.pdbx_description
1 polymer ?
#
loop_
_entity_poly.entity_id
_entity_poly.type
_entity_poly.pdbx_seq_one_letter_code
_entity_poly.pdbx_strand_id
1 'polypeptide(L)'
;MALNRIIDPWQLLRISPLLLSTASITYAGCESHFFSVFLAPAHREKSNSLLPSWMEVSFYRVIGPLIGTYTLCAGLAGANAYLNGDMIAPESSTWYLRGMVFGLGHFAFVPLVAGTLERIMKDVSGGRSTEDMAHWLKIHRIRMVVADLPAWLCYIKAVTLLL
;
A
#
# COMPACT_ATOMS: atom_id res chain seq x y z
N MET A 1 -25.59 3.96 31.20
CA MET A 1 -25.66 2.89 30.18
C MET A 1 -24.50 3.12 29.24
N ALA A 2 -23.40 2.41 29.47
CA ALA A 2 -22.04 2.80 29.06
C ALA A 2 -21.73 2.48 27.59
N LEU A 3 -20.87 3.31 26.99
CA LEU A 3 -20.26 3.21 25.65
C LEU A 3 -19.49 1.90 25.38
N ASN A 4 -19.55 0.92 26.30
CA ASN A 4 -18.81 -0.34 26.28
C ASN A 4 -19.52 -1.44 25.45
N ARG A 5 -20.46 -1.07 24.57
CA ARG A 5 -21.28 -2.03 23.79
C ARG A 5 -21.29 -1.78 22.28
N ILE A 6 -20.40 -0.95 21.75
CA ILE A 6 -20.46 -0.59 20.32
C ILE A 6 -19.44 -1.37 19.49
N ILE A 7 -18.23 -1.68 19.98
CA ILE A 7 -17.23 -2.48 19.26
C ILE A 7 -16.36 -3.27 20.28
N ASP A 8 -16.24 -4.59 20.12
CA ASP A 8 -15.27 -5.39 20.88
C ASP A 8 -13.85 -5.04 20.41
N PRO A 9 -12.97 -4.51 21.30
CA PRO A 9 -11.62 -4.10 20.92
C PRO A 9 -10.79 -5.24 20.33
N TRP A 10 -11.05 -6.50 20.71
CA TRP A 10 -10.35 -7.65 20.16
C TRP A 10 -10.81 -7.97 18.73
N GLN A 11 -12.11 -7.88 18.47
CA GLN A 11 -12.64 -7.98 17.10
C GLN A 11 -12.07 -6.87 16.22
N LEU A 12 -12.01 -5.64 16.73
CA LEU A 12 -11.43 -4.52 15.99
C LEU A 12 -9.95 -4.76 15.68
N LEU A 13 -9.17 -5.18 16.67
CA LEU A 13 -7.75 -5.54 16.47
C LEU A 13 -7.60 -6.59 15.38
N ARG A 14 -8.41 -7.66 15.42
CA ARG A 14 -8.37 -8.78 14.45
C ARG A 14 -8.66 -8.35 13.02
N ILE A 15 -9.70 -7.55 12.79
CA ILE A 15 -10.05 -7.14 11.43
C ILE A 15 -9.18 -5.99 10.89
N SER A 16 -8.50 -5.24 11.76
CA SER A 16 -7.78 -4.02 11.36
C SER A 16 -6.71 -4.23 10.28
N PRO A 17 -5.84 -5.26 10.32
CA PRO A 17 -4.88 -5.53 9.24
C PRO A 17 -5.56 -5.78 7.89
N LEU A 18 -6.71 -6.46 7.89
CA LEU A 18 -7.50 -6.68 6.67
C LEU A 18 -8.09 -5.36 6.15
N LEU A 19 -8.65 -4.52 7.03
CA LEU A 19 -9.19 -3.22 6.63
C LEU A 19 -8.12 -2.29 6.06
N LEU A 20 -6.97 -2.18 6.72
CA LEU A 20 -5.86 -1.35 6.28
C LEU A 20 -5.25 -1.86 4.96
N SER A 21 -5.02 -3.17 4.84
CA SER A 21 -4.50 -3.73 3.57
C SER A 21 -5.51 -3.61 2.42
N THR A 22 -6.82 -3.71 2.70
CA THR A 22 -7.88 -3.46 1.71
C THR A 22 -7.84 -2.01 1.24
N ALA A 23 -7.69 -1.05 2.16
CA ALA A 23 -7.52 0.35 1.80
C ALA A 23 -6.25 0.57 0.98
N SER A 24 -5.11 -0.02 1.37
CA SER A 24 -3.84 0.09 0.66
C SER A 24 -3.89 -0.47 -0.76
N ILE A 25 -4.44 -1.67 -0.96
CA ILE A 25 -4.52 -2.28 -2.30
C ILE A 25 -5.53 -1.55 -3.19
N THR A 26 -6.64 -1.06 -2.63
CA THR A 26 -7.60 -0.22 -3.36
C THR A 26 -6.93 1.08 -3.80
N TYR A 27 -6.20 1.73 -2.90
CA TYR A 27 -5.44 2.94 -3.22
C TYR A 27 -4.39 2.68 -4.30
N ALA A 28 -3.63 1.59 -4.20
CA ALA A 28 -2.65 1.20 -5.23
C ALA A 28 -3.30 0.96 -6.60
N GLY A 29 -4.52 0.39 -6.63
CA GLY A 29 -5.33 0.25 -7.83
C GLY A 29 -5.75 1.60 -8.42
N CYS A 30 -6.22 2.52 -7.56
CA CYS A 30 -6.53 3.90 -7.95
C CYS A 30 -5.31 4.62 -8.51
N GLU A 31 -4.16 4.56 -7.85
CA GLU A 31 -2.89 5.12 -8.35
C GLU A 31 -2.53 4.54 -9.72
N SER A 32 -2.62 3.21 -9.87
CA SER A 32 -2.35 2.55 -11.15
C SER A 32 -3.26 3.08 -12.26
N HIS A 33 -4.55 3.27 -11.96
CA HIS A 33 -5.51 3.84 -12.91
C HIS A 33 -5.21 5.30 -13.23
N PHE A 34 -5.17 6.18 -12.21
CA PHE A 34 -4.96 7.62 -12.40
C PHE A 34 -3.64 7.92 -13.11
N PHE A 35 -2.56 7.24 -12.75
CA PHE A 35 -1.26 7.44 -13.40
C PHE A 35 -1.18 6.91 -14.82
N SER A 36 -2.01 5.92 -15.18
CA SER A 36 -2.13 5.50 -16.58
C SER A 36 -2.71 6.58 -17.47
N VAL A 37 -3.57 7.46 -16.93
CA VAL A 37 -4.22 8.54 -17.70
C VAL A 37 -3.19 9.55 -18.21
N PHE A 38 -2.15 9.85 -17.42
CA PHE A 38 -1.05 10.72 -17.85
C PHE A 38 -0.25 10.14 -19.03
N LEU A 39 -0.35 8.84 -19.29
CA LEU A 39 0.36 8.16 -20.39
C LEU A 39 -0.45 8.14 -21.69
N ALA A 40 -1.70 8.59 -21.66
CA ALA A 40 -2.58 8.61 -22.84
C ALA A 40 -1.98 9.48 -23.96
N PRO A 41 -1.93 8.99 -25.22
CA PRO A 41 -1.36 9.75 -26.33
C PRO A 41 -2.00 11.13 -26.50
N ALA A 42 -3.32 11.24 -26.27
CA ALA A 42 -4.08 12.49 -26.38
C ALA A 42 -3.64 13.59 -25.41
N HIS A 43 -2.92 13.26 -24.33
CA HIS A 43 -2.52 14.21 -23.30
C HIS A 43 -1.01 14.20 -23.05
N ARG A 44 -0.21 13.47 -23.84
CA ARG A 44 1.20 13.22 -23.54
C ARG A 44 2.01 14.49 -23.37
N GLU A 45 1.87 15.45 -24.28
CA GLU A 45 2.59 16.73 -24.22
C GLU A 45 2.21 17.54 -22.97
N LYS A 46 0.91 17.69 -22.69
CA LYS A 46 0.41 18.35 -21.48
C LYS A 46 0.81 17.63 -20.20
N SER A 47 0.88 16.30 -20.25
CA SER A 47 1.28 15.48 -19.11
C SER A 47 2.77 15.60 -18.84
N ASN A 48 3.61 15.65 -19.88
CA ASN A 48 5.04 15.88 -19.72
C ASN A 48 5.36 17.20 -19.01
N SER A 49 4.60 18.27 -19.29
CA SER A 49 4.80 19.56 -18.61
C SER A 49 4.20 19.60 -17.20
N LEU A 50 3.07 18.92 -16.97
CA LEU A 50 2.37 18.92 -15.67
C LEU A 50 2.98 17.97 -14.64
N LEU A 51 3.43 16.78 -15.07
CA LEU A 51 3.85 15.69 -14.20
C LEU A 51 4.90 16.06 -13.14
N PRO A 52 5.95 16.86 -13.44
CA PRO A 52 6.98 17.18 -12.45
C PRO A 52 6.39 17.86 -11.21
N SER A 53 5.70 18.98 -11.41
CA SER A 53 5.05 19.74 -10.33
C SER A 53 3.93 18.96 -9.64
N TRP A 54 3.13 18.22 -10.43
CA TRP A 54 2.04 17.41 -9.89
C TRP A 54 2.59 16.30 -8.98
N MET A 55 3.64 15.60 -9.42
CA MET A 55 4.25 14.50 -8.68
C MET A 55 4.93 15.02 -7.41
N GLU A 56 5.63 16.14 -7.48
CA GLU A 56 6.27 16.74 -6.30
C GLU A 56 5.24 17.06 -5.21
N VAL A 57 4.16 17.76 -5.57
CA VAL A 57 3.10 18.10 -4.61
C VAL A 57 2.40 16.85 -4.08
N SER A 58 2.12 15.87 -4.95
CA SER A 58 1.43 14.64 -4.57
C SER A 58 2.28 13.77 -3.64
N PHE A 59 3.55 13.56 -3.98
CA PHE A 59 4.49 12.73 -3.21
C PHE A 59 4.58 13.18 -1.76
N TYR A 60 4.82 14.46 -1.51
CA TYR A 60 4.95 14.97 -0.13
C TYR A 60 3.64 14.93 0.67
N ARG A 61 2.47 14.91 0.00
CA ARG A 61 1.17 14.75 0.66
C ARG A 61 0.87 13.29 1.00
N VAL A 62 1.34 12.35 0.19
CA VAL A 62 0.98 10.93 0.30
C VAL A 62 1.99 10.12 1.10
N ILE A 63 3.28 10.49 1.08
CA ILE A 63 4.35 9.64 1.63
C ILE A 63 4.19 9.38 3.16
N GLY A 64 3.82 10.41 3.93
CA GLY A 64 3.59 10.27 5.37
C GLY A 64 2.44 9.32 5.69
N PRO A 65 1.22 9.58 5.17
CA PRO A 65 0.08 8.66 5.31
C PRO A 65 0.40 7.24 4.85
N LEU A 66 1.11 7.07 3.72
CA LEU A 66 1.51 5.76 3.20
C LEU A 66 2.37 5.01 4.21
N ILE A 67 3.47 5.62 4.69
CA ILE A 67 4.36 4.99 5.68
C ILE A 67 3.57 4.66 6.96
N GLY A 68 2.71 5.57 7.41
CA GLY A 68 1.85 5.38 8.57
C GLY A 68 0.92 4.18 8.42
N THR A 69 0.21 4.05 7.29
CA THR A 69 -0.71 2.94 7.02
C THR A 69 0.00 1.59 7.01
N TYR A 70 1.12 1.45 6.30
CA TYR A 70 1.85 0.18 6.24
C TYR A 70 2.47 -0.19 7.60
N THR A 71 3.04 0.78 8.31
CA THR A 71 3.63 0.55 9.64
C THR A 71 2.56 0.17 10.65
N LEU A 72 1.42 0.86 10.66
CA LEU A 72 0.29 0.55 11.53
C LEU A 72 -0.29 -0.84 11.21
N CYS A 73 -0.47 -1.16 9.93
CA CYS A 73 -0.93 -2.49 9.51
C CYS A 73 0.00 -3.60 9.99
N ALA A 74 1.32 -3.42 9.83
CA ALA A 74 2.32 -4.37 10.31
C ALA A 74 2.29 -4.51 11.84
N GLY A 75 2.21 -3.39 12.57
CA GLY A 75 2.10 -3.39 14.03
C GLY A 75 0.86 -4.14 14.54
N LEU A 76 -0.30 -3.91 13.91
CA LEU A 76 -1.55 -4.57 14.27
C LEU A 76 -1.54 -6.07 13.88
N ALA A 77 -0.90 -6.43 12.77
CA ALA A 77 -0.69 -7.83 12.41
C ALA A 77 0.22 -8.56 13.41
N GLY A 78 1.32 -7.92 13.83
CA GLY A 78 2.19 -8.41 14.89
C GLY A 78 1.44 -8.55 16.23
N ALA A 79 0.68 -7.53 16.61
CA ALA A 79 -0.17 -7.59 17.80
C ALA A 79 -1.17 -8.77 17.74
N ASN A 80 -1.78 -9.02 16.57
CA ASN A 80 -2.65 -10.18 16.42
C ASN A 80 -1.90 -11.50 16.58
N ALA A 81 -0.70 -11.62 16.02
CA ALA A 81 0.08 -12.84 16.08
C ALA A 81 0.59 -13.17 17.50
N TYR A 82 0.88 -12.16 18.32
CA TYR A 82 1.57 -12.35 19.62
C TYR A 82 0.71 -12.07 20.85
N LEU A 83 -0.30 -11.20 20.78
CA LEU A 83 -1.07 -10.76 21.96
C LEU A 83 -2.38 -11.52 22.16
N ASN A 84 -2.83 -12.31 21.18
CA ASN A 84 -4.09 -13.04 21.28
C ASN A 84 -4.00 -14.34 22.11
N GLY A 85 -2.80 -14.83 22.47
CA GLY A 85 -2.66 -16.10 23.22
C GLY A 85 -3.42 -17.25 22.56
N ASP A 86 -4.19 -18.00 23.35
CA ASP A 86 -5.07 -19.10 22.86
C ASP A 86 -6.39 -18.61 22.24
N MET A 87 -6.62 -17.29 22.15
CA MET A 87 -7.88 -16.74 21.62
C MET A 87 -8.00 -16.81 20.09
N ILE A 88 -6.92 -17.14 19.38
CA ILE A 88 -6.94 -17.37 17.92
C ILE A 88 -6.21 -18.67 17.59
N ALA A 89 -6.63 -19.34 16.51
CA ALA A 89 -5.94 -20.53 16.04
C ALA A 89 -4.47 -20.22 15.70
N PRO A 90 -3.50 -21.11 16.02
CA PRO A 90 -2.08 -20.91 15.66
C PRO A 90 -1.86 -20.66 14.16
N GLU A 91 -2.71 -21.25 13.32
CA GLU A 91 -2.70 -21.00 11.88
C GLU A 91 -3.04 -19.54 11.55
N SER A 92 -4.03 -18.94 12.22
CA SER A 92 -4.40 -17.52 12.04
C SER A 92 -3.24 -16.58 12.38
N SER A 93 -2.53 -16.83 13.49
CA SER A 93 -1.30 -16.09 13.85
C SER A 93 -0.24 -16.16 12.75
N THR A 94 -0.04 -17.36 12.18
CA THR A 94 0.92 -17.56 11.09
C THR A 94 0.54 -16.76 9.85
N TRP A 95 -0.75 -16.69 9.50
CA TRP A 95 -1.22 -15.90 8.38
C TRP A 95 -1.08 -14.39 8.62
N TYR A 96 -1.31 -13.89 9.83
CA TYR A 96 -0.98 -12.50 10.18
C TYR A 96 0.50 -12.18 9.99
N LEU A 97 1.41 -13.06 10.43
CA LEU A 97 2.86 -12.86 10.26
C LEU A 97 3.26 -12.87 8.79
N ARG A 98 2.72 -13.80 7.98
CA ARG A 98 2.97 -13.84 6.53
C ARG A 98 2.48 -12.57 5.85
N GLY A 99 1.27 -12.12 6.19
CA GLY A 99 0.71 -10.87 5.68
C GLY A 99 1.58 -9.66 6.04
N MET A 100 2.11 -9.63 7.27
CA MET A 100 3.04 -8.60 7.73
C MET A 100 4.33 -8.60 6.90
N VAL A 101 4.93 -9.78 6.67
CA VAL A 101 6.15 -9.91 5.85
C VAL A 101 5.92 -9.41 4.43
N PHE A 102 4.85 -9.83 3.77
CA PHE A 102 4.52 -9.35 2.42
C PHE A 102 4.23 -7.84 2.42
N GLY A 103 3.49 -7.33 3.40
CA GLY A 103 3.16 -5.92 3.52
C GLY A 103 4.40 -5.04 3.73
N LEU A 104 5.34 -5.46 4.57
CA LEU A 104 6.64 -4.79 4.73
C LEU A 104 7.52 -4.94 3.48
N GLY A 105 7.34 -6.03 2.72
CA GLY A 105 7.96 -6.24 1.42
C GLY A 105 7.66 -5.13 0.41
N HIS A 106 6.58 -4.36 0.59
CA HIS A 106 6.33 -3.13 -0.16
C HIS A 106 7.55 -2.19 -0.15
N PHE A 107 8.17 -2.00 1.02
CA PHE A 107 9.30 -1.09 1.18
C PHE A 107 10.60 -1.60 0.55
N ALA A 108 10.69 -2.89 0.23
CA ALA A 108 11.83 -3.43 -0.53
C ALA A 108 11.93 -2.85 -1.95
N PHE A 109 10.85 -2.24 -2.46
CA PHE A 109 10.83 -1.58 -3.76
C PHE A 109 11.31 -0.13 -3.73
N VAL A 110 11.55 0.46 -2.55
CA VAL A 110 12.02 1.86 -2.40
C VAL A 110 13.25 2.15 -3.28
N PRO A 111 14.32 1.31 -3.29
CA PRO A 111 15.48 1.56 -4.14
C PRO A 111 15.17 1.60 -5.65
N LEU A 112 14.14 0.88 -6.09
CA LEU A 112 13.74 0.83 -7.50
C LEU A 112 12.89 2.05 -7.92
N VAL A 113 12.14 2.63 -6.98
CA VAL A 113 11.22 3.74 -7.29
C VAL A 113 11.75 5.11 -6.90
N ALA A 114 12.62 5.22 -5.90
CA ALA A 114 13.08 6.51 -5.36
C ALA A 114 13.75 7.37 -6.44
N GLY A 115 14.72 6.80 -7.17
CA GLY A 115 15.39 7.51 -8.26
C GLY A 115 14.46 7.85 -9.42
N THR A 116 13.44 7.01 -9.68
CA THR A 116 12.46 7.28 -10.74
C THR A 116 11.53 8.42 -10.37
N LEU A 117 11.04 8.46 -9.13
CA LEU A 117 10.25 9.58 -8.61
C LEU A 117 11.03 10.88 -8.66
N GLU A 118 12.31 10.86 -8.27
CA GLU A 118 13.17 12.04 -8.35
C GLU A 118 13.34 12.54 -9.80
N ARG A 119 13.53 11.64 -10.77
CA ARG A 119 13.59 12.01 -12.19
C ARG A 119 12.31 12.67 -12.68
N ILE A 120 11.15 12.19 -12.25
CA ILE A 120 9.85 12.81 -12.59
C ILE A 120 9.77 14.20 -11.96
N MET A 121 9.96 14.31 -10.65
CA MET A 121 9.79 15.57 -9.90
C MET A 121 10.73 16.68 -10.40
N LYS A 122 11.97 16.31 -10.77
CA LYS A 122 12.98 17.27 -11.25
C LYS A 122 13.01 17.42 -12.78
N ASP A 123 12.07 16.79 -13.49
CA ASP A 123 12.03 16.70 -14.96
C ASP A 123 13.40 16.38 -15.60
N VAL A 124 14.12 15.42 -15.03
CA VAL A 124 15.49 15.07 -15.48
C VAL A 124 15.52 14.64 -16.96
N SER A 125 14.43 14.05 -17.43
CA SER A 125 14.29 13.59 -18.82
C SER A 125 13.93 14.70 -19.82
N GLY A 126 13.76 15.95 -19.35
CA GLY A 126 13.61 17.16 -20.15
C GLY A 126 12.37 17.15 -21.04
N GLY A 127 11.18 17.23 -20.44
CA GLY A 127 9.92 17.17 -21.19
C GLY A 127 9.50 15.77 -21.63
N ARG A 128 10.10 14.72 -21.04
CA ARG A 128 9.74 13.30 -21.26
C ARG A 128 9.34 12.59 -19.97
N SER A 129 8.84 13.33 -18.98
CA SER A 129 8.40 12.81 -17.68
C SER A 129 7.37 11.67 -17.75
N THR A 130 6.61 11.54 -18.85
CA THR A 130 5.71 10.40 -19.07
C THR A 130 6.45 9.07 -19.28
N GLU A 131 7.69 9.07 -19.78
CA GLU A 131 8.53 7.86 -19.91
C GLU A 131 8.96 7.35 -18.53
N ASP A 132 9.40 8.26 -17.66
CA ASP A 132 9.74 7.94 -16.27
C ASP A 132 8.51 7.50 -15.48
N MET A 133 7.36 8.14 -15.68
CA MET A 133 6.08 7.71 -15.09
C MET A 133 5.70 6.29 -15.56
N ALA A 134 5.86 5.97 -16.84
CA ALA A 134 5.59 4.63 -17.36
C ALA A 134 6.49 3.57 -16.71
N HIS A 135 7.76 3.90 -16.49
CA HIS A 135 8.70 3.05 -15.78
C HIS A 135 8.31 2.85 -14.32
N TRP A 136 7.98 3.93 -13.61
CA TRP A 136 7.48 3.87 -12.23
C TRP A 136 6.23 3.00 -12.13
N LEU A 137 5.29 3.18 -13.05
CA LEU A 137 4.01 2.48 -13.07
C LEU A 137 4.18 0.97 -13.28
N LYS A 138 5.17 0.56 -14.08
CA LYS A 138 5.54 -0.85 -14.24
C LYS A 138 5.99 -1.44 -12.91
N ILE A 139 6.90 -0.77 -12.19
CA ILE A 139 7.40 -1.23 -10.89
C ILE A 139 6.27 -1.25 -9.84
N HIS A 140 5.45 -0.19 -9.80
CA HIS A 140 4.28 -0.07 -8.93
C HIS A 140 3.32 -1.26 -9.07
N ARG A 141 2.98 -1.62 -10.31
CA ARG A 141 2.09 -2.77 -10.58
C ARG A 141 2.71 -4.10 -10.17
N ILE A 142 4.02 -4.28 -10.39
CA ILE A 142 4.73 -5.49 -9.93
C ILE A 142 4.65 -5.56 -8.41
N ARG A 143 5.04 -4.50 -7.69
CA ARG A 143 4.96 -4.41 -6.23
C ARG A 143 3.56 -4.72 -5.72
N MET A 144 2.54 -4.14 -6.35
CA MET A 144 1.14 -4.38 -6.01
C MET A 144 0.78 -5.87 -6.10
N VAL A 145 1.27 -6.59 -7.10
CA VAL A 145 0.97 -8.01 -7.31
C VAL A 145 1.81 -8.93 -6.41
N VAL A 146 3.06 -8.59 -6.10
CA VAL A 146 3.97 -9.50 -5.38
C VAL A 146 4.14 -9.22 -3.89
N ALA A 147 3.71 -8.04 -3.43
CA ALA A 147 3.76 -7.63 -2.03
C ALA A 147 2.35 -7.32 -1.51
N ASP A 148 1.68 -6.33 -2.10
CA ASP A 148 0.43 -5.78 -1.54
C ASP A 148 -0.74 -6.80 -1.63
N LEU A 149 -0.88 -7.49 -2.77
CA LEU A 149 -1.91 -8.51 -2.98
C LEU A 149 -1.71 -9.77 -2.10
N PRO A 150 -0.52 -10.38 -2.03
CA PRO A 150 -0.27 -11.49 -1.11
C PRO A 150 -0.49 -11.12 0.35
N ALA A 151 -0.12 -9.91 0.76
CA ALA A 151 -0.39 -9.42 2.11
C ALA A 151 -1.90 -9.40 2.41
N TRP A 152 -2.68 -8.81 1.52
CA TRP A 152 -4.14 -8.76 1.62
C TRP A 152 -4.78 -10.15 1.68
N LEU A 153 -4.37 -11.08 0.82
CA LEU A 153 -4.86 -12.47 0.83
C LEU A 153 -4.51 -13.20 2.13
N CYS A 154 -3.32 -12.98 2.69
CA CYS A 154 -2.94 -13.53 3.98
C CYS A 154 -3.86 -13.02 5.09
N TYR A 155 -4.20 -11.73 5.10
CA TYR A 155 -5.09 -11.17 6.11
C TYR A 155 -6.54 -11.63 5.94
N ILE A 156 -7.03 -11.84 4.71
CA ILE A 156 -8.33 -12.52 4.49
C ILE A 156 -8.29 -13.89 5.16
N LYS A 157 -7.28 -14.71 4.85
CA LYS A 157 -7.16 -16.06 5.39
C LYS A 157 -7.06 -16.04 6.92
N ALA A 158 -6.25 -15.15 7.49
CA ALA A 158 -6.13 -14.97 8.93
C ALA A 158 -7.50 -14.69 9.58
N VAL A 159 -8.29 -13.78 9.02
CA VAL A 159 -9.62 -13.40 9.53
C VAL A 159 -10.63 -14.52 9.35
N THR A 160 -10.64 -15.23 8.22
CA THR A 160 -11.58 -16.34 7.99
C THR A 160 -11.39 -17.51 8.96
N LEU A 161 -10.21 -17.66 9.55
CA LEU A 161 -9.91 -18.66 10.57
C LEU A 161 -10.37 -18.23 11.98
N LEU A 162 -10.99 -17.05 12.12
CA LEU A 162 -11.56 -16.53 13.37
C LEU A 162 -13.08 -16.64 13.44
N LEU A 163 -13.71 -16.95 12.30
CA LEU A 163 -15.16 -17.16 12.12
C LEU A 163 -15.48 -18.65 12.17
#